data_AF-A0A7V8WGL6-F1
#
_entry.id   AF-A0A7V8WGL6-F1
#
_cell.length_a   1.000
_cell.length_b   1.000
_cell.length_c   1.000
_cell.angle_alpha   90.00
_cell.angle_beta   90.00
_cell.angle_gamma   90.00
#
_symmetry.space_group_name_H-M   'P 1'
#
loop_
_entity.id
_entity.type
_entity.pdbx_description
1 polymer ?
#
loop_
_entity_poly.entity_id
_entity_poly.type
_entity_poly.pdbx_seq_one_letter_code
_entity_poly.pdbx_strand_id
1 'polypeptide(L)' 'MSANRDRNRPSHVPVSTYRLQLHAAFTLRDAAHVIPFLDRLGISTCYTAPYFTAAPGSTHGYD' A
#
# COMPACT_ATOMS: atom_id res chain seq x y z
N MET A 1 -8.90 0.96 38.31
CA MET A 1 -8.84 0.03 37.16
C MET A 1 -8.56 0.83 35.89
N SER A 2 -7.30 0.99 35.52
CA SER A 2 -6.92 1.60 34.23
C SER A 2 -6.31 0.49 33.38
N ALA A 3 -6.96 0.17 32.27
CA ALA A 3 -6.67 -0.98 31.44
C ALA A 3 -5.24 -0.91 30.87
N ASN A 4 -4.45 -1.92 31.20
CA ASN A 4 -3.15 -2.21 30.61
C ASN A 4 -3.34 -2.41 29.10
N ARG A 5 -2.97 -1.42 28.29
CA ARG A 5 -3.03 -1.52 26.83
C ARG A 5 -1.90 -2.45 26.39
N ASP A 6 -2.27 -3.66 25.96
CA ASP A 6 -1.35 -4.63 25.38
C ASP A 6 -0.43 -3.97 24.36
N ARG A 7 0.85 -3.84 24.73
CA ARG A 7 1.95 -3.33 23.89
C ARG A 7 2.47 -4.39 22.90
N ASN A 8 1.67 -5.41 22.62
CA ASN A 8 2.07 -6.54 21.77
C ASN A 8 1.21 -6.61 20.51
N ARG A 9 1.11 -5.50 19.77
CA ARG A 9 0.88 -5.60 18.33
C ARG A 9 2.26 -5.67 17.71
N PRO A 10 2.60 -6.65 16.86
CA PRO A 10 3.79 -6.54 16.05
C PRO A 10 3.59 -5.27 15.21
N SER A 11 4.26 -4.20 15.60
CA SER A 11 4.40 -3.02 14.77
C SER A 11 5.22 -3.51 13.59
N HIS A 12 4.56 -3.84 12.48
CA HIS A 12 5.24 -4.16 11.25
C HIS A 12 5.93 -2.87 10.79
N VAL A 13 7.17 -2.68 11.24
CA VAL A 13 8.00 -1.56 10.81
C VAL A 13 8.46 -1.89 9.40
N PRO A 14 8.06 -1.11 8.38
CA PRO A 14 8.50 -1.35 7.02
C PRO A 14 10.03 -1.23 6.96
N VAL A 15 10.71 -2.28 6.50
CA VAL A 15 12.18 -2.27 6.31
C VAL A 15 12.53 -1.55 5.01
N SER A 16 11.67 -1.68 4.00
CA SER A 16 11.77 -0.98 2.72
C SER A 16 10.36 -0.73 2.17
N THR A 17 10.10 0.51 1.74
CA THR A 17 8.81 0.90 1.17
C THR A 17 8.91 1.22 -0.30
N TYR A 18 7.93 0.76 -1.09
CA TYR A 18 7.80 1.13 -2.49
C TYR A 18 6.43 1.74 -2.76
N ARG A 19 6.40 2.93 -3.38
CA ARG A 19 5.15 3.65 -3.65
C ARG A 19 4.56 3.21 -4.98
N LEU A 20 3.34 2.69 -4.95
CA LEU A 20 2.56 2.34 -6.14
C LEU A 20 1.50 3.39 -6.40
N GLN A 21 1.61 4.07 -7.54
CA GLN A 21 0.62 5.05 -7.97
C GLN A 21 -0.47 4.36 -8.77
N LEU A 22 -1.56 4.00 -8.10
CA LEU A 22 -2.72 3.37 -8.74
C LEU A 22 -3.52 4.41 -9.52
N HIS A 23 -3.94 4.07 -10.74
CA HIS A 23 -4.83 4.88 -11.58
C HIS A 23 -5.51 3.97 -12.62
N ALA A 24 -6.36 4.54 -13.49
CA ALA A 24 -7.12 3.76 -14.47
C ALA A 24 -6.25 2.90 -15.43
N ALA A 25 -5.00 3.29 -15.68
CA ALA A 25 -4.06 2.55 -16.51
C ALA A 25 -3.02 1.74 -15.71
N PHE A 26 -3.10 1.75 -14.36
CA PHE A 26 -2.32 0.91 -13.47
C PHE A 26 -3.17 0.51 -12.27
N THR A 27 -3.89 -0.60 -12.42
CA THR A 27 -4.88 -1.07 -11.46
C THR A 27 -4.24 -1.89 -10.33
N LEU A 28 -5.04 -2.24 -9.31
CA LEU A 28 -4.61 -3.21 -8.28
C LEU A 28 -4.23 -4.57 -8.88
N ARG A 29 -4.84 -4.96 -10.01
CA ARG A 29 -4.50 -6.21 -10.69
C ARG A 29 -3.12 -6.11 -11.35
N ASP A 30 -2.81 -4.97 -11.95
CA ASP A 30 -1.49 -4.72 -12.53
C ASP A 30 -0.42 -4.64 -11.44
N ALA A 31 -0.75 -4.02 -10.30
CA ALA A 31 0.10 -4.00 -9.12
C ALA A 31 0.43 -5.42 -8.61
N ALA A 32 -0.53 -6.35 -8.62
CA ALA A 32 -0.29 -7.74 -8.20
C ALA A 32 0.75 -8.44 -9.10
N HIS A 33 0.81 -8.10 -10.39
CA HIS A 33 1.79 -8.69 -11.31
C HIS A 33 3.22 -8.22 -11.05
N VAL A 34 3.42 -7.05 -10.45
CA VAL A 34 4.77 -6.53 -10.13
C VAL A 34 5.28 -6.98 -8.77
N ILE A 35 4.43 -7.50 -7.88
CA ILE A 35 4.83 -7.95 -6.54
C ILE A 35 5.99 -8.96 -6.56
N PRO A 36 6.00 -10.00 -7.42
CA PRO A 36 7.13 -10.94 -7.46
C PRO A 36 8.47 -10.29 -7.82
N PHE A 37 8.45 -9.20 -8.58
CA PHE A 37 9.65 -8.43 -8.88
C PHE A 37 10.08 -7.56 -7.69
N LEU A 38 9.14 -6.88 -7.04
CA LEU A 38 9.41 -6.05 -5.86
C LEU A 38 9.93 -6.88 -4.69
N ASP A 39 9.44 -8.10 -4.54
CA ASP A 39 9.93 -9.07 -3.56
C ASP A 39 11.39 -9.46 -3.83
N ARG A 40 11.73 -9.81 -5.09
CA ARG A 40 13.13 -10.06 -5.50
C ARG A 40 14.04 -8.85 -5.32
N LEU A 41 13.50 -7.64 -5.42
CA LEU A 41 14.22 -6.39 -5.19
C LEU A 41 14.45 -6.12 -3.68
N GLY A 42 13.77 -6.83 -2.78
CA GLY A 42 13.88 -6.66 -1.33
C GLY A 42 12.93 -5.61 -0.75
N ILE A 43 11.86 -5.26 -1.47
CA ILE A 43 10.82 -4.37 -0.95
C ILE A 43 9.92 -5.14 0.03
N SER A 44 9.85 -4.68 1.28
CA SER A 44 9.03 -5.33 2.31
C SER A 44 7.59 -4.82 2.37
N THR A 45 7.33 -3.61 1.86
CA THR A 45 6.01 -2.97 2.03
C THR A 45 5.69 -2.09 0.84
N CYS A 46 4.55 -2.33 0.19
CA CYS A 46 4.03 -1.45 -0.84
C CYS A 46 3.10 -0.40 -0.22
N TYR A 47 3.36 0.88 -0.48
CA TYR A 47 2.50 1.99 -0.09
C TYR A 47 1.74 2.48 -1.32
N THR A 48 0.42 2.27 -1.36
CA THR A 48 -0.40 2.65 -2.52
C THR A 48 -1.00 4.05 -2.34
N ALA A 49 -1.24 4.75 -3.45
CA ALA A 49 -2.16 5.89 -3.48
C ALA A 49 -3.58 5.48 -2.98
N PRO A 50 -4.44 6.42 -2.56
CA PRO A 50 -5.78 6.10 -2.07
C PRO A 50 -6.55 5.26 -3.11
N TYR A 51 -7.13 4.17 -2.63
CA TYR A 51 -7.80 3.15 -3.45
C TYR A 51 -9.33 3.29 -3.43
N PHE A 52 -9.86 4.33 -2.77
CA PHE A 52 -11.28 4.62 -2.78
C PHE A 52 -11.69 5.10 -4.18
N THR A 53 -12.90 4.75 -4.61
CA THR A 53 -13.45 5.07 -5.92
C THR A 53 -13.29 6.55 -6.21
N ALA A 54 -12.30 6.87 -7.04
CA ALA A 54 -12.06 8.24 -7.39
C ALA A 54 -13.15 8.73 -8.36
N ALA A 55 -13.49 10.02 -8.30
CA ALA A 55 -14.40 10.63 -9.28
C ALA A 55 -13.92 10.30 -10.72
N PRO A 56 -14.84 10.01 -11.68
CA PRO A 56 -14.45 9.58 -13.02
C PRO A 56 -13.53 10.63 -13.68
N GLY A 57 -12.28 10.24 -13.95
CA GLY A 57 -11.24 11.10 -14.53
C GLY A 57 -10.08 11.47 -13.61
N SER A 58 -10.10 11.09 -12.32
CA SER A 58 -9.01 11.39 -11.40
C SER A 58 -7.81 10.47 -11.59
N THR A 59 -6.64 11.04 -11.85
CA THR A 59 -5.34 10.36 -11.96
C THR A 59 -4.59 10.24 -10.62
N HIS A 60 -5.10 10.86 -9.56
CA HIS A 60 -4.41 10.96 -8.27
C HIS A 60 -5.23 10.43 -7.07
N GLY A 61 -6.53 10.15 -7.25
CA GLY A 61 -7.33 9.41 -6.28
C GLY A 61 -7.61 10.13 -4.95
N TYR A 62 -7.38 11.44 -4.88
CA TYR A 62 -7.75 12.26 -3.70
C TYR A 62 -9.16 12.86 -3.78
N ASP A 63 -9.89 12.60 -4.86
CA ASP A 63 -11.30 12.98 -5.06
C ASP A 63 -12.17 11.73 -5.17
#